data_AF-A0A110A6W6-F1
#
_entry.id   AF-A0A110A6W6-F1
#
_cell.length_a   1.000
_cell.length_b   1.000
_cell.length_c   1.000
_cell.angle_alpha   90.00
_cell.angle_beta   90.00
_cell.angle_gamma   90.00
#
_symmetry.space_group_name_H-M   'P 1'
#
loop_
_entity.id
_entity.type
_entity.pdbx_description
1 polymer ?
#
loop_
_entity_poly.entity_id
_entity_poly.type
_entity_poly.pdbx_seq_one_letter_code
_entity_poly.pdbx_strand_id
1 'polypeptide(L)'
;MLFYTVVLFLISIFFYSETRQTRKMASRLLPEFNADASTAALAAKHFFTISACSATSGILVLGCWIYQKITHLTCPKPFLAFSMLIYAGGFMLGLYRCYKLKITLNSKQL
;
A
#
# COMPACT_ATOMS: atom_id res chain seq x y z
N MET A 1 -4.28 -3.31 19.73
CA MET A 1 -3.23 -2.69 18.90
C MET A 1 -2.37 -3.73 18.20
N LEU A 2 -1.82 -4.73 18.91
CA LEU A 2 -0.99 -5.78 18.31
C LEU A 2 -1.62 -6.46 17.08
N PHE A 3 -2.85 -6.96 17.19
CA PHE A 3 -3.57 -7.60 16.07
C PHE A 3 -3.70 -6.67 14.86
N TYR A 4 -4.08 -5.41 15.08
CA TYR A 4 -4.19 -4.41 14.02
C TYR A 4 -2.84 -4.14 13.32
N THR A 5 -1.76 -4.03 14.10
CA THR A 5 -0.40 -3.92 13.57
C THR A 5 -0.03 -5.13 12.70
N VAL A 6 -0.32 -6.35 13.15
CA VAL A 6 -0.07 -7.59 12.37
C VAL A 6 -0.81 -7.55 11.04
N VAL A 7 -2.09 -7.17 11.06
CA VAL A 7 -2.90 -7.04 9.84
C VAL A 7 -2.30 -6.02 8.87
N LEU A 8 -1.88 -4.84 9.35
CA LEU A 8 -1.23 -3.82 8.51
C LEU A 8 0.08 -4.31 7.87
N PHE A 9 0.87 -5.11 8.60
CA PHE A 9 2.07 -5.72 8.03
C PHE A 9 1.75 -6.78 6.98
N LEU A 10 0.73 -7.62 7.19
CA LEU A 10 0.28 -8.59 6.19
C LEU A 10 -0.20 -7.90 4.91
N ILE A 11 -1.00 -6.84 5.04
CA ILE A 11 -1.46 -6.02 3.91
C ILE A 11 -0.26 -5.40 3.19
N SER A 12 0.72 -4.86 3.93
CA SER A 12 1.94 -4.33 3.35
C SER A 12 2.71 -5.36 2.52
N ILE A 13 2.91 -6.57 3.07
CA ILE A 13 3.62 -7.67 2.40
C ILE A 13 2.88 -8.09 1.13
N PHE A 14 1.56 -8.23 1.21
CA PHE A 14 0.73 -8.59 0.06
C PHE A 14 0.89 -7.58 -1.09
N PHE A 15 0.66 -6.28 -0.84
CA PHE A 15 0.79 -5.25 -1.87
C PHE A 15 2.23 -5.05 -2.35
N TYR A 16 3.23 -5.34 -1.51
CA TYR A 16 4.62 -5.35 -1.93
C TYR A 16 4.92 -6.51 -2.91
N SER A 17 4.38 -7.69 -2.65
CA SER A 17 4.49 -8.84 -3.56
C SER A 17 3.87 -8.52 -4.92
N GLU A 18 2.64 -7.97 -4.91
CA GLU A 18 1.94 -7.54 -6.13
C GLU A 18 2.71 -6.46 -6.90
N THR A 19 3.32 -5.51 -6.19
CA THR A 19 4.22 -4.51 -6.80
C THR A 19 5.37 -5.18 -7.54
N ARG A 20 6.01 -6.18 -6.92
CA ARG A 20 7.16 -6.88 -7.50
C ARG A 20 6.75 -7.67 -8.74
N GLN A 21 5.59 -8.33 -8.70
CA GLN A 21 5.05 -9.07 -9.84
C GLN A 21 4.69 -8.15 -11.00
N THR A 22 4.02 -7.03 -10.72
CA THR A 22 3.65 -6.02 -11.72
C THR A 22 4.89 -5.34 -12.32
N ARG A 23 5.94 -5.09 -11.51
CA ARG A 23 7.22 -4.59 -12.02
C ARG A 23 7.92 -5.58 -12.94
N LYS A 24 7.86 -6.88 -12.65
CA LYS A 24 8.43 -7.92 -13.53
C LYS A 24 7.72 -7.94 -14.89
N MET A 25 6.40 -7.73 -14.91
CA MET A 25 5.64 -7.56 -16.16
C MET A 25 6.06 -6.28 -16.90
N ALA A 26 6.29 -5.17 -16.19
CA ALA A 26 6.78 -3.93 -16.78
C ALA A 26 8.22 -4.01 -17.31
N SER A 27 9.09 -4.79 -16.67
CA SER A 27 10.54 -4.80 -16.93
C SER A 27 10.99 -5.65 -18.12
N ARG A 28 10.14 -5.87 -19.13
CA ARG A 28 10.47 -6.58 -20.40
C ARG A 28 10.99 -8.03 -20.25
N LEU A 29 10.92 -8.62 -19.05
CA LEU A 29 11.37 -10.00 -18.78
C LEU A 29 10.43 -11.07 -19.36
N LEU A 30 9.25 -10.68 -19.83
CA LEU A 30 8.31 -11.50 -20.60
C LEU A 30 8.09 -10.83 -21.97
N PRO A 31 8.86 -11.23 -23.01
CA PRO A 31 8.87 -10.55 -24.31
C PRO A 31 7.52 -10.53 -25.05
N GLU A 32 6.54 -11.33 -24.63
CA GLU A 32 5.21 -11.39 -25.26
C GLU A 32 4.22 -10.28 -24.81
N PHE A 33 4.53 -9.49 -23.78
CA PHE A 33 3.63 -8.45 -23.22
C PHE A 33 4.09 -7.01 -23.53
N ASN A 34 4.63 -6.76 -24.73
CA ASN A 34 5.28 -5.49 -25.08
C ASN A 34 4.34 -4.29 -25.30
N ALA A 35 3.01 -4.47 -25.20
CA ALA A 35 2.03 -3.40 -25.42
C ALA A 35 1.79 -2.48 -24.20
N ASP A 36 2.07 -2.95 -22.97
CA ASP A 36 1.56 -2.29 -21.74
C ASP A 36 2.58 -2.05 -20.62
N ALA A 37 3.88 -2.07 -20.94
CA ALA A 37 4.95 -1.92 -19.94
C ALA A 37 4.86 -0.62 -19.12
N SER A 38 4.41 0.49 -19.74
CA SER A 38 4.20 1.77 -19.05
C SER A 38 3.01 1.73 -18.09
N THR A 39 1.93 1.06 -18.49
CA THR A 39 0.72 0.87 -17.69
C THR A 39 1.00 -0.03 -16.47
N ALA A 40 1.77 -1.10 -16.65
CA ALA A 40 2.21 -1.98 -15.58
C ALA A 40 3.16 -1.26 -14.60
N ALA A 41 4.11 -0.45 -15.09
CA ALA A 41 4.98 0.34 -14.22
C ALA A 41 4.18 1.33 -13.34
N LEU A 42 3.13 1.93 -13.92
CA LEU A 42 2.24 2.86 -13.21
C LEU A 42 1.38 2.12 -12.15
N ALA A 43 0.80 0.97 -12.51
CA ALA A 43 0.07 0.11 -11.57
C ALA A 43 0.96 -0.31 -10.39
N ALA A 44 2.19 -0.73 -10.67
CA ALA A 44 3.16 -1.10 -9.63
C ALA A 44 3.46 0.07 -8.68
N LYS A 45 3.56 1.30 -9.19
CA LYS A 45 3.73 2.49 -8.34
C LYS A 45 2.54 2.71 -7.41
N HIS A 46 1.33 2.43 -7.86
CA HIS A 46 0.11 2.54 -7.05
C HIS A 46 0.08 1.47 -5.95
N PHE A 47 0.33 0.20 -6.28
CA PHE A 47 0.44 -0.88 -5.29
C PHE A 47 1.55 -0.62 -4.27
N PHE A 48 2.68 -0.09 -4.71
CA PHE A 48 3.77 0.27 -3.81
C PHE A 48 3.37 1.37 -2.82
N THR A 49 2.59 2.36 -3.28
CA THR A 49 2.10 3.42 -2.41
C THR A 49 1.18 2.86 -1.32
N ILE A 50 0.29 1.93 -1.67
CA ILE A 50 -0.59 1.25 -0.69
C ILE A 50 0.23 0.47 0.32
N SER A 51 1.21 -0.31 -0.15
CA SER A 51 2.13 -1.07 0.70
C SER A 51 2.87 -0.16 1.68
N ALA A 52 3.48 0.92 1.19
CA ALA A 52 4.23 1.88 1.99
C ALA A 52 3.36 2.58 3.04
N CYS A 53 2.12 2.97 2.69
CA CYS A 53 1.18 3.57 3.63
C CYS A 53 0.76 2.57 4.73
N SER A 54 0.54 1.31 4.37
CA SER A 54 0.25 0.24 5.33
C SER A 54 1.41 -0.04 6.28
N ALA A 55 2.63 -0.14 5.76
CA ALA A 55 3.84 -0.31 6.56
C ALA A 55 4.05 0.86 7.53
N THR A 56 3.96 2.09 7.03
CA THR A 56 4.14 3.31 7.85
C THR A 56 3.10 3.39 8.96
N SER A 57 1.83 3.10 8.66
CA SER A 57 0.78 3.03 9.68
C SER A 57 1.05 1.94 10.71
N GLY A 58 1.50 0.76 10.27
CA GLY A 58 1.85 -0.36 11.15
C GLY A 58 2.97 0.00 12.14
N ILE A 59 4.02 0.67 11.65
CA ILE A 59 5.14 1.16 12.47
C ILE A 59 4.65 2.19 13.50
N LEU A 60 3.79 3.14 13.10
CA LEU A 60 3.26 4.14 14.02
C LEU A 60 2.43 3.51 15.14
N VAL A 61 1.56 2.55 14.81
CA VAL A 61 0.76 1.83 15.81
C VAL A 61 1.66 1.00 16.73
N LEU A 62 2.69 0.35 16.18
CA LEU A 62 3.67 -0.41 16.97
C LEU A 62 4.42 0.50 17.94
N GLY A 63 4.90 1.65 17.48
CA GLY A 63 5.55 2.65 18.32
C GLY A 63 4.64 3.15 19.44
N CYS A 64 3.36 3.38 19.13
CA CYS A 64 2.36 3.77 20.12
C CYS A 64 2.17 2.65 21.18
N TRP A 65 2.12 1.38 20.75
CA TRP A 65 2.03 0.24 21.67
C TRP A 65 3.28 0.09 22.56
N ILE A 66 4.49 0.23 21.99
CA ILE A 66 5.75 0.22 22.75
C ILE A 66 5.78 1.36 23.77
N TYR A 67 5.36 2.56 23.37
CA TYR A 67 5.27 3.71 24.27
C TYR A 67 4.36 3.43 25.48
N GLN A 68 3.18 2.84 25.26
CA GLN A 68 2.28 2.44 26.35
C GLN A 68 2.92 1.43 27.30
N LYS A 69 3.73 0.50 26.76
CA LYS A 69 4.42 -0.52 27.55
C LYS A 69 5.55 0.04 28.41
N ILE A 70 6.27 1.05 27.91
CA ILE A 70 7.39 1.68 28.63
C ILE A 70 6.89 2.68 29.67
N THR A 71 5.94 3.54 29.27
CA THR A 71 5.51 4.67 30.11
C THR A 71 4.36 4.34 31.05
N HIS A 72 3.67 3.22 30.84
CA HIS A 72 2.41 2.88 31.52
C HIS A 72 1.31 3.94 31.36
N LEU A 73 1.47 4.89 30.43
CA LEU A 73 0.51 5.93 30.11
C LEU A 73 -0.38 5.52 28.93
N THR A 74 -1.50 6.22 28.76
CA THR A 74 -2.37 6.06 27.59
C THR A 74 -1.65 6.47 26.30
N CYS A 75 -1.92 5.78 25.19
CA CYS A 75 -1.36 6.14 23.89
C CYS A 75 -1.74 7.59 23.54
N PRO A 76 -0.82 8.37 22.94
CA PRO A 76 -1.17 9.66 22.38
C PRO A 76 -2.22 9.49 21.27
N LYS A 77 -3.47 9.86 21.57
CA LYS A 77 -4.60 9.88 20.64
C LYS A 77 -4.29 10.52 19.26
N PRO A 78 -3.59 11.67 19.17
CA PRO A 78 -3.29 12.27 17.86
C PRO A 78 -2.38 11.38 17.01
N PHE A 79 -1.47 10.62 17.63
CA PHE A 79 -0.56 9.74 16.93
C PHE A 79 -1.29 8.56 16.28
N LEU A 80 -2.27 8.00 17.00
CA LEU A 80 -3.14 6.93 16.51
C LEU A 80 -4.11 7.42 15.43
N ALA A 81 -4.66 8.64 15.58
CA ALA A 81 -5.49 9.25 14.55
C ALA A 81 -4.68 9.47 13.26
N PHE A 82 -3.43 9.93 13.38
CA PHE A 82 -2.53 10.14 12.25
C PHE A 82 -2.18 8.82 11.54
N SER A 83 -1.92 7.74 12.28
CA SER A 83 -1.67 6.43 11.66
C SER A 83 -2.88 5.91 10.87
N MET A 84 -4.09 6.14 11.40
CA MET A 84 -5.34 5.78 10.71
C MET A 84 -5.55 6.62 9.45
N LEU A 85 -5.26 7.93 9.50
CA LEU A 85 -5.35 8.81 8.33
C LEU A 85 -4.35 8.46 7.24
N ILE A 86 -3.10 8.14 7.59
CA ILE A 86 -2.09 7.69 6.62
C ILE A 86 -2.57 6.43 5.91
N TYR A 87 -3.07 5.45 6.68
CA TYR A 87 -3.55 4.20 6.10
C TYR A 87 -4.78 4.44 5.22
N ALA A 88 -5.84 5.05 5.75
CA ALA A 88 -7.08 5.28 5.03
C ALA A 88 -6.87 6.15 3.78
N GLY A 89 -6.13 7.25 3.92
CA GLY A 89 -5.84 8.16 2.80
C GLY A 89 -4.98 7.49 1.73
N GLY A 90 -3.90 6.81 2.13
CA GLY A 90 -3.03 6.09 1.21
C GLY A 90 -3.72 4.93 0.49
N PHE A 91 -4.54 4.18 1.22
CA PHE A 91 -5.30 3.05 0.70
C PHE A 91 -6.37 3.51 -0.29
N MET A 92 -7.19 4.50 0.08
CA MET A 92 -8.23 5.06 -0.79
C MET A 92 -7.65 5.69 -2.05
N LEU A 93 -6.56 6.47 -1.92
CA LEU A 93 -5.89 7.07 -3.07
C LEU A 93 -5.27 6.02 -4.00
N GLY A 94 -4.66 4.98 -3.44
CA GLY A 94 -4.11 3.87 -4.20
C GLY A 94 -5.18 3.11 -4.97
N LEU A 95 -6.28 2.74 -4.30
CA LEU A 95 -7.42 2.07 -4.94
C LEU A 95 -8.07 2.92 -6.03
N TYR A 96 -8.29 4.21 -5.76
CA TYR A 96 -8.86 5.13 -6.74
C TYR A 96 -8.00 5.21 -8.01
N ARG A 97 -6.67 5.25 -7.85
CA ARG A 97 -5.74 5.26 -8.98
C ARG A 97 -5.75 3.94 -9.76
N CYS A 98 -5.82 2.80 -9.07
CA CYS A 98 -6.01 1.49 -9.70
C CYS A 98 -7.34 1.41 -10.48
N TYR A 99 -8.42 1.93 -9.90
CA TYR A 99 -9.74 1.98 -10.55
C TYR A 99 -9.72 2.84 -11.81
N LYS A 100 -9.13 4.05 -11.74
CA LYS A 100 -8.98 4.93 -12.89
C LYS A 100 -8.14 4.28 -14.00
N LEU A 101 -7.07 3.57 -13.63
CA LEU A 101 -6.23 2.84 -14.57
C LEU A 101 -7.02 1.73 -15.29
N LYS A 102 -7.86 0.99 -14.56
CA LYS A 102 -8.73 -0.04 -15.13
C LYS A 102 -9.71 0.54 -16.16
N ILE A 103 -10.32 1.69 -15.88
CA ILE A 103 -11.22 2.36 -16.84
C ILE A 103 -10.47 2.73 -18.13
N THR A 104 -9.28 3.33 -18.01
CA THR A 104 -8.47 3.73 -19.16
C THR A 104 -8.04 2.54 -20.03
N LEU A 105 -7.78 1.38 -19.40
CA LEU A 105 -7.47 0.14 -20.11
C LEU A 105 -8.69 -0.39 -20.88
N ASN A 106 -9.86 -0.46 -20.22
CA ASN A 106 -11.10 -0.89 -20.87
C ASN A 106 -11.49 0.00 -22.06
N SER A 107 -11.25 1.32 -21.98
CA SER A 107 -11.55 2.23 -23.09
C SER A 107 -10.61 2.11 -24.29
N LYS A 108 -9.44 1.49 -24.13
CA LYS A 108 -8.47 1.27 -25.23
C LYS A 108 -8.68 -0.05 -25.98
N GLN A 109 -9.47 -0.96 -25.44
CA GLN A 109 -9.77 -2.26 -26.06
C GLN A 109 -11.01 -2.24 -26.96
N LEU A 110 -11.71 -1.10 -27.03
CA LEU A 110 -12.90 -0.84 -27.86
C LEU A 110 -12.50 0.05 -29.04
#